data_AF-A0A257QPN6-F1
#
_entry.id   AF-A0A257QPN6-F1
#
_cell.length_a   1.000
_cell.length_b   1.000
_cell.length_c   1.000
_cell.angle_alpha   90.00
_cell.angle_beta   90.00
_cell.angle_gamma   90.00
#
_symmetry.space_group_name_H-M   'P 1'
#
loop_
_entity.id
_entity.type
_entity.pdbx_description
1 polymer ?
#
loop_
_entity_poly.entity_id
_entity_poly.type
_entity_poly.pdbx_seq_one_letter_code
_entity_poly.pdbx_strand_id
1 'polypeptide(L)'
;MCCQDIYSEDIAMKTFRNILLAGVFVASASVGIAHADVYNPTWTVQAWTTTNGLIDGGNFINGAATPTPGSTPDFSFTYTGPINFINNNSQSDTNTYGDFFSSYTGGISGFASASAEAAFLTTTMSSAGTSNYSYLDFTLASSTISTGTSLTVLHDDGASLYQGENTLFTAPGETSAESNGYTFTSPGTGPLQLTYVEANGAPADLTLKVPEPGSLALLGTGLAMLGFLVRRRRNV
;
A
#
# COMPACT_ATOMS: atom_id res chain seq x y z
N MET A 1 8.71 -75.25 -27.42
CA MET A 1 9.58 -74.94 -26.26
C MET A 1 10.33 -73.66 -26.61
N CYS A 2 9.80 -72.44 -26.44
CA CYS A 2 9.22 -71.76 -25.26
C CYS A 2 10.27 -71.47 -24.18
N CYS A 3 10.98 -70.34 -24.30
CA CYS A 3 11.65 -69.61 -23.21
C CYS A 3 12.32 -68.32 -23.72
N GLN A 4 11.58 -67.22 -23.83
CA GLN A 4 12.10 -65.86 -23.97
C GLN A 4 10.89 -64.94 -23.82
N ASP A 5 10.59 -64.47 -22.60
CA ASP A 5 9.66 -63.32 -22.35
C ASP A 5 9.49 -63.05 -20.84
N ILE A 6 10.57 -63.01 -20.04
CA ILE A 6 10.44 -62.71 -18.59
C ILE A 6 11.34 -61.55 -18.12
N TYR A 7 12.31 -61.09 -18.91
CA TYR A 7 13.30 -60.11 -18.41
C TYR A 7 12.99 -58.63 -18.71
N SER A 8 11.88 -58.29 -19.39
CA SER A 8 11.63 -56.90 -19.81
C SER A 8 10.83 -56.05 -18.82
N GLU A 9 10.09 -56.64 -17.88
CA GLU A 9 9.20 -55.84 -17.00
C GLU A 9 9.86 -55.39 -15.70
N ASP A 10 10.94 -56.05 -15.27
CA ASP A 10 11.57 -55.78 -13.97
C ASP A 10 12.46 -54.52 -13.94
N ILE A 11 12.82 -54.00 -15.12
CA ILE A 11 13.65 -52.79 -15.26
C ILE A 11 12.78 -51.52 -15.22
N ALA A 12 11.53 -51.59 -15.67
CA ALA A 12 10.64 -50.42 -15.70
C ALA A 12 10.15 -50.01 -14.31
N MET A 13 10.03 -50.96 -13.37
CA MET A 13 9.45 -50.71 -12.05
C MET A 13 10.43 -50.11 -11.02
N LYS A 14 11.74 -50.33 -11.19
CA LYS A 14 12.77 -49.75 -10.30
C LYS A 14 13.06 -48.28 -10.63
N THR A 15 12.90 -47.88 -11.89
CA THR A 15 13.13 -46.51 -12.34
C THR A 15 11.98 -45.57 -11.95
N PHE A 16 10.74 -46.07 -11.83
CA PHE A 16 9.60 -45.28 -11.38
C PHE A 16 9.56 -45.05 -9.86
N ARG A 17 10.10 -45.97 -9.06
CA ARG A 17 10.17 -45.82 -7.58
C ARG A 17 11.23 -44.81 -7.12
N ASN A 18 12.29 -44.60 -7.90
CA ASN A 18 13.37 -43.69 -7.52
C ASN A 18 13.11 -42.22 -7.89
N ILE A 19 12.10 -41.93 -8.72
CA ILE A 19 11.69 -40.55 -9.04
C ILE A 19 10.76 -39.97 -7.96
N LEU A 20 10.13 -40.82 -7.14
CA LEU A 20 9.24 -40.38 -6.05
C LEU A 20 9.95 -39.94 -4.76
N LEU A 21 11.28 -40.08 -4.66
CA LEU A 21 12.04 -39.71 -3.45
C LEU A 21 12.93 -38.44 -3.59
N ALA A 22 12.96 -37.80 -4.76
CA ALA A 22 13.81 -36.62 -5.01
C ALA A 22 13.02 -35.30 -5.09
N GLY A 23 11.87 -35.22 -4.43
CA GLY A 23 11.01 -34.03 -4.39
C GLY A 23 11.10 -33.29 -3.07
N VAL A 24 12.30 -33.02 -2.55
CA VAL A 24 12.44 -32.13 -1.38
C VAL A 24 12.46 -30.71 -1.89
N PHE A 25 11.30 -30.07 -1.75
CA PHE A 25 11.04 -28.64 -1.81
C PHE A 25 12.22 -27.81 -1.24
N VAL A 26 12.95 -27.13 -2.12
CA VAL A 26 13.70 -25.93 -1.76
C VAL A 26 12.93 -24.75 -2.33
N ALA A 27 11.76 -24.49 -1.75
CA ALA A 27 11.13 -23.20 -1.86
C ALA A 27 11.80 -22.32 -0.80
N SER A 28 12.94 -21.74 -1.15
CA SER A 28 13.52 -20.60 -0.44
C SER A 28 12.62 -19.39 -0.70
N ALA A 29 11.37 -19.45 -0.24
CA ALA A 29 10.54 -18.26 -0.12
C ALA A 29 11.22 -17.44 0.98
N SER A 30 11.93 -16.40 0.57
CA SER A 30 12.20 -15.24 1.41
C SER A 30 10.84 -14.71 1.87
N VAL A 31 10.32 -15.29 2.95
CA VAL A 31 9.17 -14.79 3.68
C VAL A 31 9.60 -13.44 4.23
N GLY A 32 9.27 -12.37 3.52
CA GLY A 32 9.29 -11.03 4.08
C GLY A 32 8.47 -11.09 5.36
N ILE A 33 9.12 -10.79 6.49
CA ILE A 33 8.43 -10.59 7.76
C ILE A 33 7.67 -9.27 7.58
N ALA A 34 6.43 -9.32 7.11
CA ALA A 34 5.62 -8.10 7.10
C ALA A 34 5.09 -7.86 8.51
N HIS A 35 5.28 -6.63 8.98
CA HIS A 35 4.71 -6.15 10.23
C HIS A 35 3.25 -5.76 10.00
N ALA A 36 2.39 -6.07 10.98
CA ALA A 36 0.96 -5.73 10.94
C ALA A 36 0.71 -4.21 10.95
N ASP A 37 1.68 -3.43 11.42
CA ASP A 37 1.53 -2.00 11.71
C ASP A 37 1.23 -1.14 10.46
N VAL A 38 1.69 -1.57 9.27
CA VAL A 38 1.44 -0.87 8.00
C VAL A 38 0.31 -1.51 7.18
N TYR A 39 -0.20 -2.68 7.59
CA TYR A 39 -1.28 -3.38 6.88
C TYR A 39 -2.68 -2.87 7.28
N ASN A 40 -2.88 -2.54 8.55
CA ASN A 40 -4.10 -1.85 9.03
C ASN A 40 -3.73 -0.64 9.92
N PRO A 41 -3.06 0.36 9.34
CA PRO A 41 -2.53 1.50 10.07
C PRO A 41 -3.65 2.44 10.56
N THR A 42 -3.32 3.21 11.59
CA THR A 42 -4.08 4.39 12.00
C THR A 42 -3.20 5.62 11.78
N TRP A 43 -3.57 6.43 10.80
CA TRP A 43 -2.85 7.62 10.38
C TRP A 43 -3.41 8.85 11.07
N THR A 44 -2.52 9.75 11.48
CA THR A 44 -2.89 11.16 11.66
C THR A 44 -2.85 11.80 10.29
N VAL A 45 -3.94 12.45 9.90
CA VAL A 45 -4.04 13.17 8.63
C VAL A 45 -4.18 14.65 8.90
N GLN A 46 -3.40 15.45 8.20
CA GLN A 46 -3.53 16.90 8.14
C GLN A 46 -3.72 17.31 6.68
N ALA A 47 -4.65 18.23 6.44
CA ALA A 47 -4.96 18.71 5.10
C ALA A 47 -5.02 20.23 5.06
N TRP A 48 -4.47 20.78 4.00
CA TRP A 48 -4.49 22.21 3.67
C TRP A 48 -5.04 22.36 2.26
N THR A 49 -5.88 23.37 2.05
CA THR A 49 -6.47 23.69 0.76
C THR A 49 -6.16 25.14 0.42
N THR A 50 -5.81 25.41 -0.84
CA THR A 50 -5.52 26.76 -1.32
C THR A 50 -6.05 26.95 -2.74
N THR A 51 -6.33 28.20 -3.12
CA THR A 51 -6.81 28.55 -4.47
C THR A 51 -5.75 29.21 -5.33
N ASN A 52 -4.57 29.49 -4.78
CA ASN A 52 -3.47 30.14 -5.50
C ASN A 52 -2.21 29.26 -5.60
N GLY A 53 -2.31 28.00 -5.15
CA GLY A 53 -1.18 27.06 -5.11
C GLY A 53 -0.14 27.34 -4.05
N LEU A 54 -0.37 28.34 -3.20
CA LEU A 54 0.53 28.76 -2.14
C LEU A 54 -0.04 28.41 -0.78
N ILE A 55 0.81 27.82 0.07
CA ILE A 55 0.58 27.65 1.51
C ILE A 55 1.82 28.22 2.20
N ASP A 56 1.64 29.11 3.19
CA ASP A 56 2.75 29.85 3.83
C ASP A 56 3.71 30.58 2.86
N GLY A 57 3.23 30.91 1.65
CA GLY A 57 4.03 31.54 0.60
C GLY A 57 4.96 30.58 -0.18
N GLY A 58 5.00 29.29 0.16
CA GLY A 58 5.65 28.25 -0.64
C GLY A 58 4.76 27.76 -1.77
N ASN A 59 5.33 27.30 -2.89
CA ASN A 59 4.58 26.69 -3.98
C ASN A 59 4.32 25.21 -3.68
N PHE A 60 3.08 24.89 -3.30
CA PHE A 60 2.68 23.54 -2.91
C PHE A 60 2.08 22.73 -4.05
N ILE A 61 1.82 23.34 -5.21
CA ILE A 61 1.43 22.63 -6.44
C ILE A 61 2.52 21.61 -6.84
N ASN A 62 3.79 21.92 -6.55
CA ASN A 62 4.92 21.01 -6.78
C ASN A 62 5.67 20.70 -5.49
N GLY A 63 4.92 20.66 -4.39
CA GLY A 63 5.47 20.65 -3.05
C GLY A 63 5.04 19.46 -2.23
N ALA A 64 4.66 18.31 -2.82
CA ALA A 64 4.41 17.08 -2.06
C ALA A 64 5.72 16.56 -1.46
N ALA A 65 6.24 17.27 -0.46
CA ALA A 65 7.52 17.05 0.16
C ALA A 65 7.49 17.60 1.60
N THR A 66 8.51 17.23 2.37
CA THR A 66 8.77 17.82 3.69
C THR A 66 9.70 19.03 3.58
N PRO A 67 9.63 20.01 4.51
CA PRO A 67 8.74 20.04 5.66
C PRO A 67 7.28 20.31 5.25
N THR A 68 6.35 19.79 6.05
CA THR A 68 4.93 20.12 5.94
C THR A 68 4.70 21.61 6.18
N PRO A 69 3.56 22.18 5.72
CA PRO A 69 3.24 23.58 5.99
C PRO A 69 3.29 23.92 7.49
N GLY A 70 3.75 25.12 7.81
CA GLY A 70 3.85 25.61 9.20
C GLY A 70 2.56 26.25 9.71
N SER A 71 1.66 26.62 8.80
CA SER A 71 0.30 27.09 9.10
C SER A 71 -0.54 25.98 9.72
N THR A 72 -1.56 26.39 10.48
CA THR A 72 -2.57 25.47 11.00
C THR A 72 -3.28 24.78 9.83
N PRO A 73 -3.41 23.44 9.83
CA PRO A 73 -4.16 22.74 8.79
C PRO A 73 -5.63 23.13 8.82
N ASP A 74 -6.25 23.19 7.64
CA ASP A 74 -7.70 23.42 7.51
C ASP A 74 -8.49 22.27 8.13
N PHE A 75 -7.95 21.06 8.02
CA PHE A 75 -8.53 19.86 8.60
C PHE A 75 -7.45 18.98 9.25
N SER A 76 -7.77 18.43 10.42
CA SER A 76 -6.95 17.41 11.07
C SER A 76 -7.85 16.33 11.64
N PHE A 77 -7.52 15.07 11.34
CA PHE A 77 -8.33 13.91 11.69
C PHE A 77 -7.47 12.65 11.77
N THR A 78 -8.11 11.54 12.14
CA THR A 78 -7.50 10.21 12.15
C THR A 78 -8.13 9.36 11.06
N TYR A 79 -7.32 8.63 10.31
CA TYR A 79 -7.77 7.70 9.30
C TYR A 79 -7.30 6.27 9.64
N THR A 80 -8.23 5.35 9.85
CA THR A 80 -7.94 3.93 10.07
C THR A 80 -8.36 3.13 8.84
N GLY A 81 -7.40 2.48 8.20
CA GLY A 81 -7.64 1.67 7.02
C GLY A 81 -6.50 1.73 6.01
N PRO A 82 -6.61 1.00 4.88
CA PRO A 82 -5.63 1.06 3.81
C PRO A 82 -5.71 2.41 3.09
N ILE A 83 -4.58 2.95 2.65
CA ILE A 83 -4.56 4.06 1.69
C ILE A 83 -4.77 3.45 0.30
N ASN A 84 -5.98 3.57 -0.23
CA ASN A 84 -6.41 3.09 -1.55
C ASN A 84 -7.53 3.99 -2.10
N PHE A 85 -7.22 5.27 -2.18
CA PHE A 85 -8.14 6.32 -2.62
C PHE A 85 -8.04 6.40 -4.14
N ILE A 86 -9.15 6.16 -4.83
CA ILE A 86 -9.19 6.12 -6.29
C ILE A 86 -10.44 6.91 -6.70
N ASN A 87 -10.21 8.06 -7.31
CA ASN A 87 -11.26 8.86 -7.92
C ASN A 87 -11.06 8.86 -9.44
N ASN A 88 -11.89 8.07 -10.14
CA ASN A 88 -11.88 7.96 -11.60
C ASN A 88 -12.89 8.92 -12.28
N ASN A 89 -13.30 10.00 -11.63
CA ASN A 89 -14.14 11.02 -12.25
C ASN A 89 -13.42 11.63 -13.47
N SER A 90 -14.17 12.32 -14.35
CA SER A 90 -13.61 12.83 -15.60
C SER A 90 -12.66 13.99 -15.35
N GLN A 91 -11.68 14.21 -16.24
CA GLN A 91 -10.67 15.27 -16.08
C GLN A 91 -11.25 16.69 -15.85
N SER A 92 -12.46 16.94 -16.33
CA SER A 92 -13.15 18.23 -16.17
C SER A 92 -13.88 18.40 -14.84
N ASP A 93 -13.96 17.34 -14.04
CA ASP A 93 -14.77 17.31 -12.83
C ASP A 93 -13.98 17.86 -11.64
N THR A 94 -14.67 18.60 -10.78
CA THR A 94 -14.14 19.00 -9.48
C THR A 94 -14.03 17.75 -8.59
N ASN A 95 -12.90 17.59 -7.92
CA ASN A 95 -12.66 16.52 -6.94
C ASN A 95 -12.92 17.07 -5.53
N THR A 96 -13.85 16.48 -4.79
CA THR A 96 -14.02 16.77 -3.35
C THR A 96 -13.27 15.75 -2.51
N TYR A 97 -13.01 16.06 -1.24
CA TYR A 97 -12.47 15.05 -0.33
C TYR A 97 -13.40 13.82 -0.21
N GLY A 98 -14.72 14.01 -0.30
CA GLY A 98 -15.69 12.92 -0.34
C GLY A 98 -15.50 12.01 -1.55
N ASP A 99 -15.22 12.57 -2.73
CA ASP A 99 -14.94 11.80 -3.94
C ASP A 99 -13.61 11.06 -3.86
N PHE A 100 -12.56 11.71 -3.33
CA PHE A 100 -11.24 11.11 -3.15
C PHE A 100 -11.26 9.93 -2.16
N PHE A 101 -11.82 10.12 -0.96
CA PHE A 101 -11.91 9.04 0.03
C PHE A 101 -12.98 8.01 -0.35
N SER A 102 -14.03 8.38 -1.08
CA SER A 102 -15.03 7.47 -1.65
C SER A 102 -15.55 6.42 -0.64
N SER A 103 -15.43 5.13 -0.98
CA SER A 103 -15.81 4.00 -0.13
C SER A 103 -15.03 3.86 1.19
N TYR A 104 -13.95 4.64 1.37
CA TYR A 104 -13.09 4.62 2.55
C TYR A 104 -13.42 5.70 3.59
N THR A 105 -14.46 6.50 3.37
CA THR A 105 -14.91 7.53 4.34
C THR A 105 -15.22 6.97 5.73
N GLY A 106 -15.64 5.71 5.84
CA GLY A 106 -15.87 5.05 7.14
C GLY A 106 -14.61 4.83 8.00
N GLY A 107 -13.41 5.01 7.43
CA GLY A 107 -12.15 5.00 8.17
C GLY A 107 -11.80 6.34 8.82
N ILE A 108 -12.52 7.41 8.47
CA ILE A 108 -12.27 8.77 8.95
C ILE A 108 -12.90 8.96 10.34
N SER A 109 -12.17 9.58 11.25
CA SER A 109 -12.62 9.86 12.62
C SER A 109 -11.81 10.99 13.26
N GLY A 110 -12.15 11.39 14.48
CA GLY A 110 -11.36 12.38 15.23
C GLY A 110 -11.69 13.85 14.93
N PHE A 111 -12.68 14.11 14.08
CA PHE A 111 -13.26 15.46 13.94
C PHE A 111 -13.98 15.89 15.22
N ALA A 112 -13.99 17.20 15.49
CA ALA A 112 -14.66 17.77 16.66
C ALA A 112 -16.20 17.57 16.67
N SER A 113 -16.81 17.32 15.50
CA SER A 113 -18.23 17.00 15.34
C SER A 113 -18.51 16.33 13.99
N ALA A 114 -19.64 15.63 13.87
CA ALA A 114 -20.10 15.05 12.61
C ALA A 114 -20.34 16.12 11.51
N SER A 115 -20.75 17.33 11.91
CA SER A 115 -20.90 18.45 10.97
C SER A 115 -19.55 18.91 10.39
N ALA A 116 -18.47 18.83 11.16
CA ALA A 116 -17.13 19.17 10.68
C ALA A 116 -16.61 18.13 9.68
N GLU A 117 -16.86 16.84 9.93
CA GLU A 117 -16.56 15.76 9.00
C GLU A 117 -17.37 15.92 7.69
N ALA A 118 -18.67 16.18 7.78
CA ALA A 118 -19.50 16.43 6.60
C ALA A 118 -19.02 17.65 5.80
N ALA A 119 -18.62 18.73 6.48
CA ALA A 119 -18.05 19.91 5.82
C ALA A 119 -16.75 19.57 5.08
N PHE A 120 -15.84 18.82 5.72
CA PHE A 120 -14.62 18.32 5.11
C PHE A 120 -14.91 17.51 3.82
N LEU A 121 -15.78 16.51 3.90
CA LEU A 121 -16.11 15.66 2.76
C LEU A 121 -16.73 16.42 1.58
N THR A 122 -17.42 17.54 1.84
CA THR A 122 -17.98 18.40 0.77
C THR A 122 -17.02 19.46 0.24
N THR A 123 -15.85 19.64 0.88
CA THR A 123 -14.87 20.63 0.47
C THR A 123 -14.16 20.18 -0.82
N THR A 124 -14.06 21.10 -1.78
CA THR A 124 -13.29 20.90 -3.01
C THR A 124 -11.81 20.74 -2.68
N MET A 125 -11.28 19.58 -3.03
CA MET A 125 -9.87 19.22 -2.88
C MET A 125 -9.04 19.75 -4.05
N SER A 126 -9.52 19.54 -5.28
CA SER A 126 -8.91 20.06 -6.49
C SER A 126 -9.94 20.29 -7.61
N SER A 127 -9.57 21.12 -8.58
CA SER A 127 -10.42 21.46 -9.73
C SER A 127 -9.58 21.59 -10.98
N ALA A 128 -10.11 21.10 -12.11
CA ALA A 128 -9.51 21.30 -13.42
C ALA A 128 -9.22 22.78 -13.70
N GLY A 129 -8.05 23.07 -14.28
CA GLY A 129 -7.70 24.44 -14.63
C GLY A 129 -7.33 25.32 -13.44
N THR A 130 -6.64 24.74 -12.45
CA THR A 130 -5.76 25.45 -11.50
C THR A 130 -6.44 26.44 -10.55
N SER A 131 -7.59 26.07 -9.97
CA SER A 131 -8.34 26.93 -9.04
C SER A 131 -8.39 26.44 -7.59
N ASN A 132 -8.13 25.15 -7.34
CA ASN A 132 -8.09 24.55 -6.02
C ASN A 132 -6.97 23.52 -5.98
N TYR A 133 -6.22 23.54 -4.88
CA TYR A 133 -5.10 22.66 -4.62
C TYR A 133 -5.19 22.18 -3.19
N SER A 134 -4.81 20.92 -2.97
CA SER A 134 -4.73 20.36 -1.63
C SER A 134 -3.38 19.73 -1.38
N TYR A 135 -2.89 19.89 -0.15
CA TYR A 135 -1.76 19.15 0.40
C TYR A 135 -2.26 18.30 1.55
N LEU A 136 -1.89 17.02 1.55
CA LEU A 136 -2.25 16.05 2.58
C LEU A 136 -0.98 15.44 3.16
N ASP A 137 -0.93 15.38 4.48
CA ASP A 137 0.12 14.70 5.24
C ASP A 137 -0.50 13.53 6.01
N PHE A 138 -0.11 12.32 5.65
CA PHE A 138 -0.45 11.08 6.35
C PHE A 138 0.74 10.64 7.19
N THR A 139 0.61 10.74 8.52
CA THR A 139 1.67 10.34 9.46
C THR A 139 1.25 9.14 10.29
N LEU A 140 2.03 8.07 10.20
CA LEU A 140 2.00 6.94 11.14
C LEU A 140 3.10 7.17 12.18
N ALA A 141 2.72 7.60 13.38
CA ALA A 141 3.63 8.16 14.39
C ALA A 141 4.80 7.25 14.80
N SER A 142 4.60 5.94 14.80
CA SER A 142 5.66 4.97 15.08
C SER A 142 5.46 3.76 14.19
N SER A 143 6.45 3.49 13.35
CA SER A 143 6.54 2.29 12.54
C SER A 143 7.92 1.66 12.71
N THR A 144 7.96 0.34 12.61
CA THR A 144 9.20 -0.41 12.40
C THR A 144 9.00 -1.27 11.17
N ILE A 145 9.82 -1.03 10.16
CA ILE A 145 9.72 -1.70 8.87
C ILE A 145 10.96 -2.58 8.70
N SER A 146 10.74 -3.87 8.49
CA SER A 146 11.83 -4.84 8.39
C SER A 146 12.59 -4.68 7.08
N THR A 147 13.89 -5.03 7.11
CA THR A 147 14.69 -5.22 5.90
C THR A 147 13.99 -6.17 4.93
N GLY A 148 14.04 -5.84 3.64
CA GLY A 148 13.41 -6.58 2.56
C GLY A 148 11.95 -6.21 2.32
N THR A 149 11.33 -5.38 3.16
CA THR A 149 9.99 -4.85 2.89
C THR A 149 10.06 -3.85 1.74
N SER A 150 9.20 -4.00 0.75
CA SER A 150 9.00 -3.02 -0.31
C SER A 150 7.73 -2.24 -0.05
N LEU A 151 7.77 -0.91 -0.10
CA LEU A 151 6.57 -0.07 -0.14
C LEU A 151 6.42 0.46 -1.56
N THR A 152 5.19 0.55 -2.04
CA THR A 152 4.90 1.11 -3.36
C THR A 152 3.72 2.05 -3.25
N VAL A 153 3.91 3.29 -3.70
CA VAL A 153 2.87 4.30 -3.79
C VAL A 153 2.49 4.45 -5.26
N LEU A 154 1.21 4.38 -5.56
CA LEU A 154 0.61 4.86 -6.81
C LEU A 154 -0.04 6.19 -6.49
N HIS A 155 0.23 7.22 -7.28
CA HIS A 155 -0.32 8.55 -7.06
C HIS A 155 -0.59 9.31 -8.35
N ASP A 156 -1.60 10.18 -8.30
CA ASP A 156 -1.99 11.19 -9.28
C ASP A 156 -2.71 12.29 -8.46
N ASP A 157 -2.19 13.49 -8.23
CA ASP A 157 -0.92 14.07 -8.67
C ASP A 157 0.29 13.62 -7.81
N GLY A 158 1.11 14.53 -7.26
CA GLY A 158 2.42 14.25 -6.68
C GLY A 158 2.42 13.66 -5.27
N ALA A 159 3.38 12.79 -4.95
CA ALA A 159 3.57 12.22 -3.62
C ALA A 159 5.04 12.04 -3.23
N SER A 160 5.31 12.01 -1.92
CA SER A 160 6.61 11.62 -1.37
C SER A 160 6.45 10.79 -0.11
N LEU A 161 7.42 9.90 0.14
CA LEU A 161 7.39 9.00 1.30
C LEU A 161 8.68 9.09 2.09
N TYR A 162 8.54 9.16 3.42
CA TYR A 162 9.63 9.37 4.37
C TYR A 162 9.53 8.40 5.54
N GLN A 163 10.67 8.00 6.10
CA GLN A 163 10.78 7.24 7.33
C GLN A 163 11.71 7.99 8.31
N GLY A 164 11.12 8.63 9.32
CA GLY A 164 11.82 9.61 10.14
C GLY A 164 12.31 10.77 9.27
N GLU A 165 13.60 11.09 9.35
CA GLU A 165 14.23 12.12 8.51
C GLU A 165 14.70 11.59 7.15
N ASN A 166 14.56 10.28 6.89
CA ASN A 166 15.03 9.67 5.65
C ASN A 166 13.97 9.75 4.55
N THR A 167 14.33 10.34 3.43
CA THR A 167 13.57 10.26 2.19
C THR A 167 13.65 8.86 1.59
N LEU A 168 12.50 8.21 1.39
CA LEU A 168 12.42 6.92 0.69
C LEU A 168 12.25 7.13 -0.81
N PHE A 169 11.35 8.02 -1.21
CA PHE A 169 11.25 8.55 -2.57
C PHE A 169 10.58 9.93 -2.57
N THR A 170 10.74 10.68 -3.66
CA THR A 170 10.03 11.94 -3.89
C THR A 170 9.58 12.07 -5.33
N ALA A 171 8.31 12.41 -5.54
CA ALA A 171 7.73 12.86 -6.79
C ALA A 171 6.84 14.07 -6.48
N PRO A 172 7.44 15.23 -6.14
CA PRO A 172 6.72 16.32 -5.49
C PRO A 172 5.80 17.13 -6.42
N GLY A 173 5.96 16.98 -7.74
CA GLY A 173 5.26 17.72 -8.78
C GLY A 173 3.97 17.06 -9.25
N GLU A 174 3.16 17.81 -9.98
CA GLU A 174 2.02 17.27 -10.73
C GLU A 174 2.50 16.21 -11.72
N THR A 175 1.89 15.02 -11.68
CA THR A 175 2.20 13.91 -12.57
C THR A 175 0.92 13.17 -12.87
N SER A 176 0.79 12.64 -14.09
CA SER A 176 -0.20 11.61 -14.35
C SER A 176 0.09 10.39 -13.49
N ALA A 177 -0.94 9.61 -13.15
CA ALA A 177 -0.83 8.35 -12.41
C ALA A 177 0.49 7.60 -12.63
N GLU A 178 1.35 7.62 -11.60
CA GLU A 178 2.65 6.98 -11.60
C GLU A 178 2.89 6.18 -10.32
N SER A 179 3.86 5.27 -10.37
CA SER A 179 4.16 4.41 -9.24
C SER A 179 5.63 4.48 -8.84
N ASN A 180 5.87 4.87 -7.59
CA ASN A 180 7.18 4.91 -6.98
C ASN A 180 7.24 3.94 -5.82
N GLY A 181 8.42 3.39 -5.56
CA GLY A 181 8.57 2.43 -4.48
C GLY A 181 9.97 2.45 -3.89
N TYR A 182 10.05 1.92 -2.68
CA TYR A 182 11.30 1.80 -1.93
C TYR A 182 11.38 0.42 -1.29
N THR A 183 12.54 -0.21 -1.35
CA THR A 183 12.80 -1.47 -0.64
C THR A 183 13.82 -1.23 0.46
N PHE A 184 13.42 -1.53 1.69
CA PHE A 184 14.28 -1.37 2.87
C PHE A 184 15.46 -2.32 2.81
N THR A 185 16.68 -1.78 2.75
CA THR A 185 17.93 -2.58 2.81
C THR A 185 18.46 -2.75 4.24
N SER A 186 17.92 -1.97 5.16
CA SER A 186 18.08 -2.07 6.62
C SER A 186 16.72 -1.79 7.28
N PRO A 187 16.53 -2.13 8.58
CA PRO A 187 15.28 -1.84 9.25
C PRO A 187 15.02 -0.33 9.30
N GLY A 188 13.85 0.09 8.84
CA GLY A 188 13.34 1.45 9.03
C GLY A 188 12.71 1.60 10.41
N THR A 189 13.03 2.68 11.12
CA THR A 189 12.43 2.99 12.43
C THR A 189 12.02 4.46 12.48
N GLY A 190 10.99 4.78 13.27
CA GLY A 190 10.47 6.15 13.41
C GLY A 190 9.10 6.33 12.77
N PRO A 191 8.63 7.57 12.55
CA PRO A 191 7.37 7.81 11.87
C PRO A 191 7.48 7.48 10.38
N LEU A 192 6.44 6.86 9.80
CA LEU A 192 6.27 6.76 8.35
C LEU A 192 5.36 7.90 7.92
N GLN A 193 5.82 8.74 7.00
CA GLN A 193 5.11 9.92 6.53
C GLN A 193 4.92 9.84 5.01
N LEU A 194 3.68 9.95 4.56
CA LEU A 194 3.31 10.06 3.15
C LEU A 194 2.69 11.44 2.92
N THR A 195 3.35 12.26 2.11
CA THR A 195 2.82 13.55 1.68
C THR A 195 2.26 13.40 0.28
N TYR A 196 1.16 14.09 0.01
CA TYR A 196 0.45 14.02 -1.27
C TYR A 196 -0.11 15.40 -1.61
N VAL A 197 -0.03 15.77 -2.89
CA VAL A 197 -0.62 16.99 -3.44
C VAL A 197 -1.58 16.60 -4.53
N GLU A 198 -2.69 17.31 -4.58
CA GLU A 198 -3.74 17.14 -5.57
C GLU A 198 -4.10 18.51 -6.15
N ALA A 199 -3.96 18.67 -7.47
CA ALA A 199 -3.83 19.98 -8.07
C ALA A 199 -4.64 20.20 -9.35
N ASN A 200 -4.98 19.13 -10.09
CA ASN A 200 -5.59 19.26 -11.42
C ASN A 200 -7.00 18.67 -11.56
N GLY A 201 -7.70 18.48 -10.45
CA GLY A 201 -9.04 17.89 -10.44
C GLY A 201 -8.97 16.37 -10.55
N ALA A 202 -10.09 15.72 -10.83
CA ALA A 202 -10.06 14.29 -11.12
C ALA A 202 -9.29 13.99 -12.43
N PRO A 203 -8.82 12.75 -12.68
CA PRO A 203 -8.72 11.66 -11.72
C PRO A 203 -7.75 12.00 -10.59
N ALA A 204 -7.98 11.43 -9.40
CA ALA A 204 -7.14 11.64 -8.24
C ALA A 204 -6.93 10.31 -7.51
N ASP A 205 -5.70 9.83 -7.53
CA ASP A 205 -5.34 8.49 -7.05
C ASP A 205 -4.27 8.60 -5.95
N LEU A 206 -4.45 7.83 -4.88
CA LEU A 206 -3.43 7.60 -3.88
C LEU A 206 -3.58 6.20 -3.28
N THR A 207 -2.64 5.32 -3.60
CA THR A 207 -2.62 3.95 -3.08
C THR A 207 -1.26 3.61 -2.50
N LEU A 208 -1.22 3.17 -1.23
CA LEU A 208 -0.03 2.60 -0.61
C LEU A 208 -0.15 1.07 -0.56
N LYS A 209 0.66 0.39 -1.38
CA LYS A 209 0.77 -1.06 -1.38
C LYS A 209 1.86 -1.50 -0.42
N VAL A 210 1.47 -2.38 0.49
CA VAL A 210 2.35 -3.06 1.43
C VAL A 210 2.26 -4.56 1.16
N PRO A 211 3.38 -5.28 1.02
CA PRO A 211 3.39 -6.73 0.86
C PRO A 211 2.61 -7.40 1.99
N GLU A 212 1.80 -8.39 1.62
CA GLU A 212 1.07 -9.17 2.60
C GLU A 212 2.04 -9.85 3.59
N PRO A 213 1.67 -9.96 4.88
CA PRO A 213 2.43 -10.74 5.84
C PRO A 213 2.66 -12.17 5.35
N GLY A 214 3.93 -12.60 5.30
CA GLY A 214 4.30 -13.97 4.99
C GLY A 214 3.64 -15.02 5.90
N SER A 215 3.07 -14.59 7.04
CA SER A 215 2.23 -15.43 7.91
C SER A 215 0.97 -15.97 7.21
N LEU A 216 0.39 -15.25 6.25
CA LEU A 216 -0.76 -15.76 5.48
C LEU A 216 -0.34 -16.91 4.56
N ALA A 217 0.79 -16.76 3.88
CA ALA A 217 1.40 -17.84 3.10
C ALA A 217 1.78 -19.03 4.01
N LEU A 218 2.32 -18.76 5.21
CA LEU A 218 2.69 -19.80 6.16
C LEU A 218 1.46 -20.53 6.75
N LEU A 219 0.37 -19.81 6.99
CA LEU A 219 -0.91 -20.39 7.39
C LEU A 219 -1.49 -21.26 6.27
N GLY A 220 -1.53 -20.76 5.03
CA GLY A 220 -2.02 -21.50 3.87
C GLY A 220 -1.21 -22.78 3.62
N THR A 221 0.12 -22.69 3.69
CA THR A 221 1.00 -23.85 3.55
C THR A 221 0.87 -24.82 4.73
N GLY A 222 0.74 -24.32 5.95
CA GLY A 222 0.48 -25.13 7.14
C GLY A 222 -0.83 -25.92 7.03
N LEU A 223 -1.92 -25.27 6.60
CA LEU A 223 -3.22 -25.93 6.38
C LEU A 223 -3.15 -26.94 5.23
N ALA A 224 -2.45 -26.65 4.14
CA ALA A 224 -2.25 -27.58 3.04
C ALA A 224 -1.48 -28.84 3.50
N MET A 225 -0.42 -28.68 4.30
CA MET A 225 0.34 -29.79 4.87
C MET A 225 -0.53 -30.64 5.81
N LEU A 226 -1.32 -30.02 6.68
CA LEU A 226 -2.26 -30.73 7.55
C LEU A 226 -3.32 -31.50 6.75
N GLY A 227 -3.91 -30.89 5.72
CA GLY A 227 -4.87 -31.54 4.83
C GLY A 227 -4.28 -32.76 4.12
N PHE A 228 -3.03 -32.68 3.66
CA PHE A 228 -2.32 -33.81 3.06
C PHE A 228 -2.09 -34.96 4.06
N LEU A 229 -1.67 -34.64 5.29
CA LEU A 229 -1.47 -35.63 6.35
C LEU A 229 -2.78 -36.35 6.73
N VAL A 230 -3.89 -35.61 6.83
CA VAL A 230 -5.21 -36.19 7.11
C VAL A 230 -5.69 -37.08 5.95
N ARG A 231 -5.50 -36.66 4.69
CA ARG A 231 -5.83 -37.48 3.53
C ARG A 231 -5.05 -38.79 3.51
N ARG A 232 -3.76 -38.77 3.84
CA ARG A 232 -2.93 -39.97 3.92
C ARG A 232 -3.43 -40.97 4.96
N ARG A 233 -3.93 -40.49 6.11
CA ARG A 233 -4.49 -41.36 7.17
C ARG A 233 -5.82 -42.02 6.80
N ARG A 234 -6.56 -41.50 5.83
CA ARG A 234 -7.83 -42.09 5.36
C ARG A 234 -7.65 -43.15 4.28
N ASN A 235 -6.50 -43.18 3.63
CA ASN A 235 -6.18 -44.11 2.55
C ASN A 235 -5.24 -45.26 2.99
N VAL A 236 -5.02 -45.39 4.30
CA VAL A 236 -4.35 -46.53 4.97
C VAL A 236 -5.37 -47.15 5.89
#